data_AF-A0AAV0H641-F1
#
_entry.id   AF-A0AAV0H641-F1
#
_cell.length_a   1.000
_cell.length_b   1.000
_cell.length_c   1.000
_cell.angle_alpha   90.00
_cell.angle_beta   90.00
_cell.angle_gamma   90.00
#
_symmetry.space_group_name_H-M   'P 1'
#
loop_
_entity.id
_entity.type
_entity.pdbx_description
1 polymer ?
#
loop_
_entity_poly.entity_id
_entity_poly.type
_entity_poly.pdbx_seq_one_letter_code
_entity_poly.pdbx_strand_id
1 'polypeptide(L)'
;MVVKDEEEYNKCRSSHPLFFSNNGDTSFRLDRPSLFYFISGVTGHCHHGLKMIIKVLDDNSPPLPPSLPADDPPNHKSSATSHYSASVAAAAALPLLALPLFF
;
A
#
# COMPACT_ATOMS: atom_id res chain seq x y z
N MET A 1 -11.87 2.08 -6.59
CA MET A 1 -13.17 2.63 -7.06
C MET A 1 -13.41 3.98 -6.43
N VAL A 2 -14.34 4.78 -6.98
CA VAL A 2 -14.72 6.10 -6.47
C VAL A 2 -16.11 6.02 -5.86
N VAL A 3 -16.28 6.52 -4.63
CA VAL A 3 -17.57 6.55 -3.92
C VAL A 3 -18.18 7.95 -3.95
N LYS A 4 -19.46 8.03 -3.60
CA LYS A 4 -20.27 9.23 -3.81
C LYS A 4 -19.84 10.41 -2.94
N ASP A 5 -19.59 10.14 -1.67
CA ASP A 5 -19.38 11.16 -0.65
C ASP A 5 -18.53 10.62 0.52
N GLU A 6 -18.29 11.50 1.48
CA GLU A 6 -17.51 11.20 2.67
C GLU A 6 -18.14 10.11 3.55
N GLU A 7 -19.47 10.02 3.57
CA GLU A 7 -20.17 9.01 4.38
C GLU A 7 -19.85 7.60 3.85
N GLU A 8 -19.95 7.41 2.54
CA GLU A 8 -19.59 6.14 1.90
C GLU A 8 -18.11 5.81 2.08
N TYR A 9 -17.23 6.82 2.02
CA TYR A 9 -15.80 6.66 2.28
C TYR A 9 -15.49 6.23 3.72
N ASN A 10 -16.12 6.86 4.71
CA ASN A 10 -15.90 6.58 6.12
C ASN A 10 -16.45 5.21 6.51
N LYS A 11 -17.62 4.86 5.96
CA LYS A 11 -18.28 3.56 6.20
C LYS A 11 -17.78 2.45 5.27
N CYS A 12 -16.83 2.73 4.38
CA CYS A 12 -16.35 1.78 3.36
C CYS A 12 -17.49 1.13 2.54
N ARG A 13 -18.52 1.91 2.18
CA ARG A 13 -19.67 1.41 1.42
C ARG A 13 -19.28 1.25 -0.05
N SER A 14 -19.21 -0.01 -0.49
CA SER A 14 -18.77 -0.40 -1.83
C SER A 14 -19.89 -0.79 -2.80
N SER A 15 -21.15 -0.72 -2.37
CA SER A 15 -22.27 -1.31 -3.12
C SER A 15 -22.64 -0.55 -4.38
N HIS A 16 -22.49 0.78 -4.41
CA HIS A 16 -22.86 1.62 -5.55
C HIS A 16 -21.80 2.68 -5.83
N PRO A 17 -20.60 2.28 -6.29
CA PRO A 17 -19.55 3.23 -6.59
C PRO A 17 -19.93 4.10 -7.79
N LEU A 18 -19.50 5.36 -7.79
CA LEU A 18 -19.57 6.24 -8.96
C LEU A 18 -18.71 5.72 -10.11
N PHE A 19 -17.63 5.00 -9.79
CA PHE A 19 -16.72 4.40 -10.76
C PHE A 19 -16.06 3.16 -10.17
N PHE A 20 -16.02 2.04 -10.91
CA PHE A 20 -15.39 0.79 -10.50
C PHE A 20 -14.41 0.28 -11.56
N SER A 21 -13.31 -0.33 -11.10
CA SER A 21 -12.28 -0.94 -11.93
C SER A 21 -11.55 -2.03 -11.13
N ASN A 22 -11.21 -3.15 -11.76
CA ASN A 22 -10.54 -4.31 -11.14
C ASN A 22 -9.46 -4.94 -12.03
N ASN A 23 -9.00 -4.21 -13.03
CA ASN A 23 -8.10 -4.62 -14.11
C ASN A 23 -6.61 -4.33 -13.82
N GLY A 24 -6.28 -3.87 -12.61
CA GLY A 24 -4.89 -3.66 -12.16
C GLY A 24 -4.23 -2.38 -12.68
N ASP A 25 -4.72 -1.82 -13.77
CA ASP A 25 -4.33 -0.51 -14.32
C ASP A 25 -5.58 0.36 -14.49
N THR A 26 -5.79 1.29 -13.56
CA THR A 26 -7.03 2.07 -13.47
C THR A 26 -6.74 3.54 -13.73
N SER A 27 -7.39 4.10 -14.76
CA SER A 27 -7.39 5.53 -15.03
C SER A 27 -8.72 6.17 -14.66
N PHE A 28 -8.68 7.26 -13.88
CA PHE A 28 -9.84 8.05 -13.50
C PHE A 28 -9.54 9.54 -13.70
N ARG A 29 -10.40 10.23 -14.46
CA ARG A 29 -10.19 11.64 -14.79
C ARG A 29 -10.76 12.55 -13.71
N LEU A 30 -9.93 13.49 -13.25
CA LEU A 30 -10.27 14.54 -12.29
C LEU A 30 -10.60 15.83 -13.06
N ASP A 31 -11.86 16.04 -13.41
CA ASP A 31 -12.28 17.08 -14.36
C ASP A 31 -12.92 18.33 -13.74
N ARG A 32 -13.01 18.38 -12.41
CA ARG A 32 -13.58 19.52 -11.69
C ARG A 32 -12.97 19.70 -10.30
N PRO A 33 -12.88 20.94 -9.79
CA PRO A 33 -12.48 21.20 -8.41
C PRO A 33 -13.46 20.53 -7.43
N SER A 34 -12.97 19.56 -6.65
CA SER A 34 -13.78 18.80 -5.69
C SER A 34 -12.94 17.88 -4.81
N LEU A 35 -13.59 17.21 -3.86
CA LEU A 35 -13.05 16.05 -3.17
C LEU A 35 -13.51 14.77 -3.88
N PHE A 36 -12.55 13.92 -4.23
CA PHE A 36 -12.80 12.60 -4.80
C PHE A 36 -12.38 11.55 -3.79
N TYR A 37 -13.31 10.66 -3.44
CA TYR A 37 -13.13 9.64 -2.43
C TYR A 37 -12.87 8.30 -3.09
N PHE A 38 -11.66 7.77 -2.93
CA PHE A 38 -11.25 6.49 -3.47
C PHE A 38 -11.17 5.45 -2.36
N ILE A 39 -11.75 4.28 -2.59
CA ILE A 39 -11.62 3.12 -1.70
C ILE A 39 -11.31 1.85 -2.51
N SER A 40 -10.68 0.88 -1.85
CA SER A 40 -10.66 -0.50 -2.32
C SER A 40 -12.02 -1.16 -2.11
N GLY A 41 -12.49 -1.92 -3.11
CA GLY A 41 -13.71 -2.73 -3.00
C GLY A 41 -13.50 -4.14 -2.49
N VAL A 42 -12.25 -4.55 -2.26
CA VAL A 42 -11.93 -5.85 -1.67
C VAL A 42 -12.27 -5.82 -0.18
N THR A 43 -12.94 -6.87 0.30
CA THR A 43 -13.33 -7.03 1.70
C THR A 43 -12.15 -6.75 2.65
N GLY A 44 -12.38 -5.90 3.64
CA GLY A 44 -11.39 -5.54 4.67
C GLY A 44 -10.37 -4.47 4.24
N HIS A 45 -10.01 -4.37 2.96
CA HIS A 45 -8.94 -3.47 2.50
C HIS A 45 -9.21 -2.00 2.84
N CYS A 46 -10.43 -1.52 2.62
CA CYS A 46 -10.80 -0.14 2.94
C CYS A 46 -10.67 0.16 4.45
N HIS A 47 -11.11 -0.78 5.31
CA HIS A 47 -10.98 -0.64 6.76
C HIS A 47 -9.52 -0.71 7.23
N HIS A 48 -8.68 -1.44 6.51
CA HIS A 48 -7.23 -1.50 6.75
C HIS A 48 -6.45 -0.33 6.11
N GLY A 49 -7.15 0.73 5.68
CA GLY A 49 -6.51 1.95 5.20
C GLY A 49 -6.23 2.00 3.71
N LEU A 50 -6.66 1.02 2.91
CA LEU A 50 -6.58 1.09 1.45
C LEU A 50 -7.71 1.96 0.89
N LYS A 51 -7.61 3.24 1.19
CA LYS A 51 -8.50 4.33 0.78
C LYS A 51 -7.73 5.65 0.75
N MET A 52 -8.13 6.58 -0.10
CA MET A 52 -7.50 7.89 -0.23
C MET A 52 -8.51 8.97 -0.64
N ILE A 53 -8.20 10.22 -0.33
CA ILE A 53 -8.99 11.39 -0.74
C ILE A 53 -8.10 12.26 -1.62
N ILE A 54 -8.60 12.64 -2.79
CA ILE A 54 -7.94 13.61 -3.67
C ILE A 54 -8.73 14.92 -3.64
N LYS A 55 -8.06 16.01 -3.26
CA LYS A 55 -8.61 17.36 -3.38
C LYS A 55 -8.10 18.00 -4.67
N VAL A 56 -9.00 18.19 -5.63
CA VAL A 56 -8.72 18.95 -6.84
C VAL A 56 -9.02 20.41 -6.54
N LEU A 57 -8.02 21.25 -6.75
CA LEU A 57 -8.12 22.67 -6.50
C LEU A 57 -8.58 23.42 -7.76
N ASP A 58 -9.15 24.60 -7.57
CA ASP A 58 -9.39 25.60 -8.61
C ASP A 58 -8.06 26.31 -8.95
N ASP A 59 -7.91 26.80 -10.18
CA ASP A 59 -6.76 27.59 -10.64
C ASP A 59 -6.52 28.86 -9.79
N ASN A 60 -7.55 29.38 -9.11
CA ASN A 60 -7.50 30.53 -8.19
C ASN A 60 -7.36 30.13 -6.70
N SER A 61 -7.13 28.85 -6.41
CA SER A 61 -6.96 28.42 -5.02
C SER A 61 -5.65 28.96 -4.42
N PRO A 62 -5.66 29.38 -3.14
CA PRO A 62 -4.43 29.72 -2.43
C PRO A 62 -3.46 28.53 -2.41
N PRO A 63 -2.13 28.78 -2.40
CA PRO A 63 -1.13 27.72 -2.28
C PRO A 63 -1.43 26.82 -1.08
N LEU A 64 -1.33 25.51 -1.27
CA LEU A 64 -1.46 24.56 -0.16
C LEU A 64 -0.34 24.83 0.86
N PRO A 65 -0.62 24.89 2.18
CA PRO A 65 0.44 24.95 3.18
C PRO A 65 1.37 23.74 3.04
N PRO A 66 2.67 23.90 3.38
CA PRO A 66 3.61 22.80 3.32
C PRO A 66 3.11 21.62 4.17
N SER A 67 3.10 20.43 3.59
CA SER A 67 2.79 19.20 4.30
C SER A 67 3.81 19.03 5.43
N LEU A 68 3.34 19.00 6.68
CA LEU A 68 4.18 18.58 7.81
C LEU A 68 4.62 17.13 7.57
N PRO A 69 5.88 16.77 7.86
CA PRO A 69 6.28 15.37 7.90
C PRO A 69 5.30 14.62 8.82
N ALA A 70 4.79 13.48 8.37
CA ALA A 70 4.04 12.61 9.25
C ALA A 70 4.95 12.26 10.44
N ASP A 71 4.51 12.54 11.66
CA ASP A 71 5.19 12.06 12.87
C ASP A 71 5.36 10.55 12.74
N ASP A 72 6.61 10.09 12.70
CA ASP A 72 6.97 8.68 12.79
C ASP A 72 6.28 8.12 14.06
N PRO A 73 5.60 6.96 13.98
CA PRO A 73 5.05 6.33 15.17
C PRO A 73 6.16 6.13 16.22
N PRO A 74 5.85 6.29 17.52
CA PRO A 74 6.86 6.19 18.57
C PRO A 74 7.59 4.85 18.44
N ASN A 75 8.90 4.95 18.28
CA ASN A 75 9.87 3.87 18.27
C ASN A 75 9.70 3.06 19.56
N HIS A 76 8.82 2.06 19.54
CA HIS A 76 8.85 0.98 20.51
C HIS A 76 10.17 0.26 20.27
N LYS A 77 11.15 0.55 21.13
CA LYS A 77 12.40 -0.19 21.28
C LYS A 77 12.05 -1.66 21.53
N SER A 78 11.82 -2.42 20.47
CA SER A 78 11.97 -3.86 20.50
C SER A 78 13.47 -4.08 20.53
N SER A 79 13.97 -4.45 21.71
CA SER A 79 15.29 -5.02 21.89
C SER A 79 15.39 -6.27 21.01
N ALA A 80 15.76 -6.08 19.74
CA ALA A 80 16.19 -7.18 18.89
C ALA A 80 17.58 -7.58 19.37
N THR A 81 17.62 -8.61 20.21
CA THR A 81 18.85 -9.35 20.49
C THR A 81 19.44 -9.76 19.15
N SER A 82 20.54 -9.12 18.79
CA SER A 82 21.27 -9.35 17.55
C SER A 82 21.79 -10.78 17.53
N HIS A 83 21.10 -11.67 16.82
CA HIS A 83 21.71 -12.91 16.36
C HIS A 83 22.67 -12.54 15.22
N TYR A 84 23.88 -12.14 15.59
CA TYR A 84 24.99 -12.02 14.65
C TYR A 84 25.24 -13.39 14.02
N SER A 85 24.79 -13.56 12.78
CA SER A 85 25.31 -14.57 11.87
C SER A 85 26.77 -14.19 11.57
N ALA A 86 27.70 -14.78 12.31
CA ALA A 86 29.11 -14.73 11.97
C ALA A 86 29.42 -15.89 11.01
N SER A 87 29.37 -15.58 9.71
CA SER A 87 30.04 -16.37 8.69
C SER A 87 31.55 -16.35 8.94
N VAL A 88 32.13 -17.52 9.17
CA VAL A 88 33.58 -17.77 9.05
C VAL A 88 33.79 -18.83 7.99
N ALA A 89 34.46 -18.41 6.92
CA ALA A 89 34.87 -19.21 5.79
C ALA A 89 36.02 -20.16 6.16
N ALA A 90 36.06 -21.37 5.58
CA ALA A 90 37.27 -21.98 5.01
C ALA A 90 36.96 -23.34 4.37
N ALA A 91 37.63 -23.60 3.26
CA ALA A 91 37.49 -24.72 2.33
C ALA A 91 37.99 -26.07 2.87
N ALA A 92 37.45 -27.19 2.34
CA ALA A 92 38.21 -28.41 2.04
C ALA A 92 37.39 -29.47 1.25
N ALA A 93 37.90 -29.79 0.06
CA ALA A 93 37.98 -31.09 -0.62
C ALA A 93 36.73 -31.99 -0.84
N LEU A 94 36.50 -32.32 -2.13
CA LEU A 94 35.68 -33.44 -2.64
C LEU A 94 36.22 -34.80 -2.14
N PRO A 95 35.35 -35.82 -2.05
CA PRO A 95 35.46 -36.87 -3.06
C PRO A 95 34.12 -37.34 -3.67
N LEU A 96 34.26 -37.75 -4.94
CA LEU A 96 33.38 -38.55 -5.79
C LEU A 96 32.77 -39.76 -5.06
N LEU A 97 31.51 -40.11 -5.33
CA LEU A 97 31.03 -41.50 -5.37
C LEU A 97 29.69 -41.62 -6.14
N ALA A 98 29.55 -42.75 -6.82
CA ALA A 98 28.74 -42.99 -8.01
C ALA A 98 27.22 -43.20 -7.81
N LEU A 99 26.51 -43.03 -8.93
CA LEU A 99 25.15 -43.46 -9.35
C LEU A 99 24.67 -44.84 -8.80
N PRO A 100 23.35 -45.18 -8.79
CA PRO A 100 22.50 -45.09 -9.98
C PRO A 100 21.00 -44.76 -9.83
N LEU A 101 20.46 -44.41 -11.01
CA LEU A 101 19.07 -44.29 -11.44
C LEU A 101 18.24 -45.53 -11.10
N PHE A 102 17.01 -45.34 -10.61
CA PHE A 102 15.91 -46.28 -10.88
C PHE A 102 14.59 -45.52 -11.00
N PHE A 103 14.13 -45.44 -12.26
CA PHE A 103 12.79 -45.24 -12.84
C PHE A 103 11.85 -44.17 -12.27
#